data_AF-T0Y2F0-F1
#
_entry.id   AF-T0Y2F0-F1
#
_cell.length_a   1.000
_cell.length_b   1.000
_cell.length_c   1.000
_cell.angle_alpha   90.00
_cell.angle_beta   90.00
_cell.angle_gamma   90.00
#
_symmetry.space_group_name_H-M   'P 1'
#
loop_
_entity.id
_entity.type
_entity.pdbx_description
1 polymer ?
#
loop_
_entity_poly.entity_id
_entity_poly.type
_entity_poly.pdbx_seq_one_letter_code
_entity_poly.pdbx_strand_id
1 'polypeptide(L)'
;ISLSKIDYRETHMNEPSWKAERIRELQQSISFFSNSNKLEREKWVVRRLLRALDVDFAESDLSNAPEPVDVAFRGAHFQVKEIPDEGRRRGDEYRNALERAISADQYSQLLEQYTPIDISFADIVTRCFEYSTALLAQRKYGPLESKKLDLLCYFNWKDHHVVSPVEIATVEAGFRSLAIVSNRYCAVAYARDDAPDFLKVNVCHAIEYFEP
;
A
#
# COMPACT_ATOMS: atom_id res chain seq x y z
N ILE A 1 34.85 22.08 -7.57
CA ILE A 1 35.73 21.20 -6.75
C ILE A 1 34.87 20.06 -6.24
N SER A 2 35.37 18.84 -6.42
CA SER A 2 34.71 17.54 -6.30
C SER A 2 34.08 17.31 -4.91
N LEU A 3 32.80 16.89 -4.86
CA LEU A 3 32.18 16.30 -3.67
C LEU A 3 32.52 14.80 -3.64
N SER A 4 33.76 14.49 -3.27
CA SER A 4 34.19 13.11 -3.02
C SER A 4 34.27 12.85 -1.53
N LYS A 5 33.53 11.82 -1.09
CA LYS A 5 33.74 11.00 0.11
C LYS A 5 33.66 11.72 1.45
N ILE A 6 32.45 11.75 2.02
CA ILE A 6 32.32 11.68 3.48
C ILE A 6 32.44 10.19 3.83
N ASP A 7 33.60 9.82 4.36
CA ASP A 7 33.91 8.48 4.87
C ASP A 7 33.16 8.26 6.18
N TYR A 8 32.25 7.27 6.19
CA TYR A 8 31.27 7.02 7.26
C TYR A 8 31.83 6.13 8.39
N ARG A 9 33.13 6.25 8.71
CA ARG A 9 33.80 5.31 9.62
C ARG A 9 34.15 5.83 11.02
N GLU A 10 33.93 7.10 11.37
CA GLU A 10 34.52 7.62 12.62
C GLU A 10 33.67 8.53 13.52
N THR A 11 32.34 8.59 13.40
CA THR A 11 31.53 9.54 14.23
C THR A 11 30.51 8.95 15.22
N HIS A 12 30.42 7.64 15.42
CA HIS A 12 29.36 7.08 16.30
C HIS A 12 29.87 6.05 17.32
N MET A 13 30.88 6.41 18.10
CA MET A 13 31.36 5.58 19.23
C MET A 13 30.70 5.91 20.58
N ASN A 14 29.74 6.85 20.64
CA ASN A 14 29.08 7.27 21.89
C ASN A 14 27.54 7.24 21.87
N GLU A 15 26.90 6.83 20.78
CA GLU A 15 25.44 6.68 20.77
C GLU A 15 25.03 5.28 21.25
N PRO A 16 24.01 5.16 22.12
CA PRO A 16 23.49 3.86 22.50
C PRO A 16 23.05 3.07 21.27
N SER A 17 23.37 1.77 21.20
CA SER A 17 23.14 0.96 19.99
C SER A 17 21.68 0.97 19.52
N TRP A 18 20.73 1.05 20.46
CA TRP A 18 19.29 1.13 20.18
C TRP A 18 18.90 2.40 19.41
N LYS A 19 19.60 3.52 19.63
CA LYS A 19 19.31 4.81 18.98
C LYS A 19 19.77 4.77 17.52
N ALA A 20 21.01 4.32 17.32
CA ALA A 20 21.59 4.15 15.98
C ALA A 20 20.82 3.12 15.13
N GLU A 21 20.35 2.02 15.75
CA GLU A 21 19.50 1.03 15.10
C GLU A 21 18.14 1.61 14.70
N ARG A 22 17.47 2.32 15.62
CA ARG A 22 16.17 2.94 15.33
C ARG A 22 16.23 4.00 14.24
N ILE A 23 17.26 4.83 14.25
CA ILE A 23 17.51 5.84 13.20
C ILE A 23 17.69 5.15 11.85
N ARG A 24 18.46 4.04 11.80
CA ARG A 24 18.69 3.27 10.59
C ARG A 24 17.39 2.66 10.03
N GLU A 25 16.56 2.07 10.88
CA GLU A 25 15.24 1.53 10.48
C GLU A 25 14.33 2.60 9.88
N LEU A 26 14.26 3.78 10.52
CA LEU A 26 13.45 4.90 10.07
C LEU A 26 13.95 5.46 8.75
N GLN A 27 15.27 5.59 8.57
CA GLN A 27 15.88 6.01 7.31
C GLN A 27 15.64 4.99 6.18
N GLN A 28 15.73 3.69 6.47
CA GLN A 28 15.39 2.64 5.50
C GLN A 28 13.92 2.69 5.11
N SER A 29 13.02 2.90 6.08
CA SER A 29 11.59 3.07 5.81
C SER A 29 11.33 4.30 4.94
N ILE A 30 11.95 5.45 5.24
CA ILE A 30 11.86 6.67 4.41
C ILE A 30 12.33 6.40 2.97
N SER A 31 13.46 5.68 2.82
CA SER A 31 13.99 5.32 1.51
C SER A 31 13.03 4.38 0.76
N PHE A 32 12.47 3.38 1.44
CA PHE A 32 11.48 2.46 0.86
C PHE A 32 10.20 3.20 0.41
N PHE A 33 9.73 4.19 1.16
CA PHE A 33 8.57 5.00 0.81
C PHE A 33 8.89 6.21 -0.09
N SER A 34 10.15 6.39 -0.49
CA SER A 34 10.53 7.46 -1.41
C SER A 34 10.07 7.16 -2.84
N ASN A 35 9.96 8.22 -3.65
CA ASN A 35 9.47 8.11 -5.04
C ASN A 35 10.31 7.17 -5.92
N SER A 36 11.60 6.97 -5.62
CA SER A 36 12.47 6.05 -6.38
C SER A 36 12.07 4.58 -6.25
N ASN A 37 11.31 4.23 -5.21
CA ASN A 37 10.79 2.88 -4.96
C ASN A 37 9.29 2.75 -5.23
N LYS A 38 8.67 3.77 -5.85
CA LYS A 38 7.23 3.79 -6.14
C LYS A 38 6.79 2.55 -6.93
N LEU A 39 7.47 2.26 -8.04
CA LEU A 39 7.13 1.11 -8.87
C LEU A 39 7.21 -0.21 -8.09
N GLU A 40 8.26 -0.39 -7.30
CA GLU A 40 8.42 -1.64 -6.58
C GLU A 40 7.39 -1.81 -5.45
N ARG A 41 6.95 -0.69 -4.85
CA ARG A 41 5.79 -0.69 -3.96
C ARG A 41 4.51 -1.10 -4.69
N GLU A 42 4.28 -0.58 -5.89
CA GLU A 42 3.07 -0.90 -6.68
C GLU A 42 3.07 -2.37 -7.09
N LYS A 43 4.20 -2.89 -7.57
CA LYS A 43 4.39 -4.33 -7.82
C LYS A 43 4.20 -5.16 -6.56
N TRP A 44 4.70 -4.71 -5.41
CA TRP A 44 4.48 -5.40 -4.14
C TRP A 44 3.00 -5.57 -3.80
N VAL A 45 2.18 -4.52 -3.98
CA VAL A 45 0.72 -4.63 -3.76
C VAL A 45 0.09 -5.62 -4.74
N VAL A 46 0.49 -5.60 -6.01
CA VAL A 46 -0.01 -6.55 -7.02
C VAL A 46 0.40 -7.99 -6.69
N ARG A 47 1.66 -8.23 -6.29
CA ARG A 47 2.15 -9.56 -5.85
C ARG A 47 1.30 -10.10 -4.71
N ARG A 48 0.97 -9.25 -3.74
CA ARG A 48 0.15 -9.62 -2.59
C ARG A 48 -1.26 -10.05 -3.01
N LEU A 49 -1.89 -9.30 -3.92
CA LEU A 49 -3.18 -9.69 -4.48
C LEU A 49 -3.06 -11.04 -5.21
N LEU A 50 -2.13 -11.17 -6.15
CA LEU A 50 -1.99 -12.39 -6.98
C LEU A 50 -1.75 -13.64 -6.12
N ARG A 51 -0.91 -13.54 -5.07
CA ARG A 51 -0.69 -14.64 -4.12
C ARG A 51 -1.94 -14.97 -3.32
N ALA A 52 -2.67 -13.97 -2.84
CA ALA A 52 -3.93 -14.20 -2.12
C ALA A 52 -4.98 -14.88 -3.01
N LEU A 53 -5.01 -14.55 -4.30
CA LEU A 53 -5.91 -15.16 -5.29
C LEU A 53 -5.40 -16.51 -5.85
N ASP A 54 -4.30 -17.05 -5.32
CA ASP A 54 -3.65 -18.28 -5.79
C ASP A 54 -3.33 -18.28 -7.29
N VAL A 55 -2.86 -17.13 -7.79
CA VAL A 55 -2.46 -16.94 -9.20
C VAL A 55 -0.95 -17.13 -9.34
N ASP A 56 -0.53 -18.11 -10.11
CA ASP A 56 0.88 -18.29 -10.48
C ASP A 56 1.39 -17.16 -11.39
N PHE A 57 2.50 -16.53 -11.00
CA PHE A 57 3.18 -15.49 -11.78
C PHE A 57 4.70 -15.58 -11.65
N ALA A 58 5.40 -15.14 -12.71
CA ALA A 58 6.82 -14.81 -12.64
C ALA A 58 7.00 -13.29 -12.46
N GLU A 59 8.12 -12.85 -11.89
CA GLU A 59 8.41 -11.40 -11.76
C GLU A 59 8.47 -10.68 -13.11
N SER A 60 8.85 -11.41 -14.18
CA SER A 60 8.82 -10.89 -15.55
C SER A 60 7.41 -10.63 -16.08
N ASP A 61 6.37 -11.21 -15.47
CA ASP A 61 4.98 -11.00 -15.86
C ASP A 61 4.45 -9.63 -15.37
N LEU A 62 5.12 -9.02 -14.37
CA LEU A 62 4.77 -7.73 -13.80
C LEU A 62 5.57 -6.62 -14.49
N SER A 63 4.96 -6.00 -15.49
CA SER A 63 5.61 -4.96 -16.29
C SER A 63 5.05 -3.57 -16.03
N ASN A 64 5.86 -2.56 -16.34
CA ASN A 64 5.37 -1.19 -16.43
C ASN A 64 4.47 -1.05 -17.65
N ALA A 65 3.57 -0.09 -17.61
CA ALA A 65 2.75 0.30 -18.74
C ALA A 65 2.66 1.83 -18.83
N PRO A 66 2.20 2.38 -19.97
CA PRO A 66 1.93 3.81 -20.07
C PRO A 66 0.90 4.23 -19.01
N GLU A 67 1.08 5.44 -18.47
CA GLU A 67 0.07 6.04 -17.59
C GLU A 67 -1.31 6.02 -18.26
N PRO A 68 -2.39 5.73 -17.52
CA PRO A 68 -2.46 5.67 -16.05
C PRO A 68 -2.18 4.30 -15.41
N VAL A 69 -1.72 3.30 -16.18
CA VAL A 69 -1.46 1.96 -15.64
C VAL A 69 -0.13 1.95 -14.87
N ASP A 70 -0.16 1.59 -13.59
CA ASP A 70 1.06 1.47 -12.79
C ASP A 70 1.74 0.11 -13.05
N VAL A 71 0.95 -0.97 -13.10
CA VAL A 71 1.44 -2.34 -13.32
C VAL A 71 0.50 -3.09 -14.27
N ALA A 72 1.05 -3.68 -15.32
CA ALA A 72 0.33 -4.57 -16.22
C ALA A 72 0.64 -6.05 -15.91
N PHE A 73 -0.37 -6.90 -15.99
CA PHE A 73 -0.24 -8.35 -15.78
C PHE A 73 -1.32 -9.12 -16.53
N ARG A 74 -0.94 -9.94 -17.53
CA ARG A 74 -1.87 -10.86 -18.25
C ARG A 74 -3.23 -10.25 -18.62
N GLY A 75 -3.23 -9.02 -19.14
CA GLY A 75 -4.44 -8.28 -19.54
C GLY A 75 -5.06 -7.42 -18.44
N ALA A 76 -4.65 -7.58 -17.18
CA ALA A 76 -4.92 -6.65 -16.10
C ALA A 76 -4.10 -5.37 -16.26
N HIS A 77 -4.73 -4.23 -15.96
CA HIS A 77 -4.17 -2.90 -16.03
C HIS A 77 -4.33 -2.24 -14.65
N PHE A 78 -3.47 -2.61 -13.72
CA PHE A 78 -3.59 -2.16 -12.35
C PHE A 78 -3.22 -0.69 -12.22
N GLN A 79 -4.16 0.08 -11.66
CA GLN A 79 -3.90 1.38 -11.06
C GLN A 79 -3.89 1.18 -9.55
N VAL A 80 -2.73 1.28 -8.93
CA VAL A 80 -2.53 1.10 -7.50
C VAL A 80 -2.77 2.42 -6.78
N LYS A 81 -3.62 2.40 -5.76
CA LYS A 81 -3.87 3.56 -4.90
C LYS A 81 -3.75 3.17 -3.44
N GLU A 82 -2.94 3.93 -2.72
CA GLU A 82 -2.89 3.85 -1.28
C GLU A 82 -4.02 4.68 -0.68
N ILE A 83 -4.84 4.07 0.17
CA ILE A 83 -5.92 4.79 0.85
C ILE A 83 -5.29 5.60 1.99
N PRO A 84 -5.33 6.94 1.93
CA PRO A 84 -4.78 7.76 2.99
C PRO A 84 -5.57 7.56 4.27
N ASP A 85 -4.88 7.60 5.40
CA ASP A 85 -5.48 7.72 6.71
C ASP A 85 -5.73 9.22 6.94
N GLU A 86 -6.96 9.62 7.29
CA GLU A 86 -7.36 11.02 7.29
C GLU A 86 -6.48 11.84 8.25
N GLY A 87 -5.88 12.93 7.76
CA GLY A 87 -4.94 13.76 8.54
C GLY A 87 -3.50 13.25 8.59
N ARG A 88 -3.20 12.09 7.99
CA ARG A 88 -1.86 11.49 8.00
C ARG A 88 -1.12 11.64 6.67
N ARG A 89 0.16 11.97 6.79
CA ARG A 89 1.12 12.00 5.68
C ARG A 89 2.34 11.18 6.12
N ARG A 90 2.44 9.93 5.66
CA ARG A 90 3.50 8.99 6.09
C ARG A 90 4.91 9.58 6.00
N GLY A 91 5.19 10.36 4.95
CA GLY A 91 6.48 11.04 4.82
C GLY A 91 6.77 12.00 5.96
N ASP A 92 5.75 12.71 6.45
CA ASP A 92 5.87 13.65 7.58
C ASP A 92 6.02 12.89 8.89
N GLU A 93 5.33 11.75 9.05
CA GLU A 93 5.47 10.90 10.24
C GLU A 93 6.83 10.27 10.38
N TYR A 94 7.39 9.70 9.31
CA TYR A 94 8.73 9.14 9.37
C TYR A 94 9.78 10.21 9.60
N ARG A 95 9.61 11.43 9.05
CA ARG A 95 10.48 12.57 9.35
C ARG A 95 10.36 12.98 10.82
N ASN A 96 9.16 13.12 11.35
CA ASN A 96 8.92 13.45 12.75
C ASN A 96 9.47 12.36 13.70
N ALA A 97 9.30 11.09 13.35
CA ALA A 97 9.84 9.96 14.11
C ALA A 97 11.38 9.93 14.06
N LEU A 98 11.98 10.27 12.92
CA LEU A 98 13.44 10.39 12.78
C LEU A 98 13.97 11.56 13.61
N GLU A 99 13.31 12.71 13.60
CA GLU A 99 13.67 13.85 14.45
C GLU A 99 13.57 13.52 15.94
N ARG A 100 12.50 12.83 16.37
CA ARG A 100 12.38 12.29 17.73
C ARG A 100 13.51 11.30 18.04
N ALA A 101 13.83 10.41 17.11
CA ALA A 101 14.90 9.43 17.31
C ALA A 101 16.28 10.06 17.42
N ILE A 102 16.55 11.13 16.67
CA ILE A 102 17.80 11.91 16.75
C ILE A 102 17.88 12.68 18.08
N SER A 103 16.77 13.24 18.54
CA SER A 103 16.71 14.08 19.75
C SER A 103 16.51 13.31 21.06
N ALA A 104 16.22 12.00 21.02
CA ALA A 104 15.98 11.21 22.22
C ALA A 104 17.26 10.95 23.04
N ASP A 105 17.20 11.20 24.34
CA ASP A 105 18.25 10.90 25.32
C ASP A 105 17.97 9.60 26.09
N GLN A 106 16.70 9.15 26.08
CA GLN A 106 16.25 7.93 26.74
C GLN A 106 15.35 7.09 25.83
N TYR A 107 15.44 5.77 25.94
CA TYR A 107 14.66 4.83 25.13
C TYR A 107 13.14 5.01 25.31
N SER A 108 12.68 5.37 26.51
CA SER A 108 11.27 5.63 26.81
C SER A 108 10.66 6.75 25.96
N GLN A 109 11.48 7.68 25.45
CA GLN A 109 11.04 8.76 24.56
C GLN A 109 10.79 8.28 23.12
N LEU A 110 11.24 7.06 22.78
CA LEU A 110 10.94 6.38 21.51
C LEU A 110 9.69 5.51 21.59
N LEU A 111 9.16 5.24 22.78
CA LEU A 111 7.96 4.44 22.95
C LEU A 111 6.74 5.23 22.48
N GLU A 112 6.08 4.72 21.46
CA GLU A 112 4.78 5.23 21.03
C GLU A 112 3.69 4.39 21.71
N GLN A 113 2.68 5.07 22.25
CA GLN A 113 1.49 4.38 22.74
C GLN A 113 0.76 3.77 21.54
N TYR A 114 0.74 2.45 21.46
CA TYR A 114 -0.04 1.70 20.49
C TYR A 114 -1.42 1.42 21.07
N THR A 115 -2.44 2.13 20.58
CA THR A 115 -3.84 1.91 20.96
C THR A 115 -4.59 1.44 19.72
N PRO A 116 -4.66 0.11 19.47
CA PRO A 116 -5.31 -0.40 18.28
C PRO A 116 -6.81 -0.07 18.29
N ILE A 117 -7.29 0.46 17.18
CA ILE A 117 -8.67 0.70 16.82
C ILE A 117 -9.10 -0.46 15.92
N ASP A 118 -10.12 -1.21 16.32
CA ASP A 118 -10.66 -2.24 15.44
C ASP A 118 -11.37 -1.60 14.24
N ILE A 119 -11.15 -2.15 13.05
CA ILE A 119 -11.87 -1.81 11.84
C ILE A 119 -12.34 -3.09 11.16
N SER A 120 -13.61 -3.14 10.75
CA SER A 120 -14.09 -4.29 10.01
C SER A 120 -13.56 -4.26 8.58
N PHE A 121 -13.33 -5.43 8.00
CA PHE A 121 -12.93 -5.48 6.59
C PHE A 121 -14.01 -4.91 5.66
N ALA A 122 -15.30 -5.04 6.02
CA ALA A 122 -16.40 -4.41 5.29
C ALA A 122 -16.26 -2.87 5.26
N ASP A 123 -15.89 -2.24 6.39
CA ASP A 123 -15.68 -0.78 6.42
C ASP A 123 -14.47 -0.35 5.58
N ILE A 124 -13.45 -1.22 5.45
CA ILE A 124 -12.33 -0.98 4.53
C ILE A 124 -12.82 -0.99 3.08
N VAL A 125 -13.64 -1.97 2.71
CA VAL A 125 -14.24 -2.05 1.36
C VAL A 125 -15.06 -0.80 1.07
N THR A 126 -15.93 -0.39 2.00
CA THR A 126 -16.75 0.84 1.87
C THR A 126 -15.87 2.07 1.61
N ARG A 127 -14.81 2.26 2.41
CA ARG A 127 -13.88 3.40 2.22
C ARG A 127 -13.16 3.34 0.88
N CYS A 128 -12.71 2.15 0.44
CA CYS A 128 -12.08 1.98 -0.86
C CYS A 128 -13.06 2.32 -2.01
N PHE A 129 -14.33 1.94 -1.86
CA PHE A 129 -15.38 2.26 -2.82
C PHE A 129 -15.67 3.77 -2.87
N GLU A 130 -15.82 4.44 -1.73
CA GLU A 130 -16.00 5.89 -1.65
C GLU A 130 -14.83 6.63 -2.29
N TYR A 131 -13.60 6.18 -2.02
CA TYR A 131 -12.40 6.73 -2.64
C TYR A 131 -12.41 6.55 -4.17
N SER A 132 -12.81 5.37 -4.65
CA SER A 132 -12.94 5.12 -6.10
C SER A 132 -13.95 6.06 -6.76
N THR A 133 -15.08 6.31 -6.10
CA THR A 133 -16.12 7.23 -6.55
C THR A 133 -15.60 8.67 -6.60
N ALA A 134 -14.83 9.09 -5.58
CA ALA A 134 -14.22 10.41 -5.53
C ALA A 134 -13.20 10.62 -6.67
N LEU A 135 -12.40 9.61 -7.02
CA LEU A 135 -11.46 9.69 -8.16
C LEU A 135 -12.20 9.96 -9.49
N LEU A 136 -13.34 9.30 -9.69
CA LEU A 136 -14.17 9.49 -10.88
C LEU A 136 -14.85 10.86 -10.88
N ALA A 137 -15.41 11.28 -9.75
CA ALA A 137 -16.06 12.59 -9.61
C ALA A 137 -15.09 13.76 -9.85
N GLN A 138 -13.83 13.61 -9.43
CA GLN A 138 -12.76 14.59 -9.67
C GLN A 138 -12.25 14.58 -11.12
N ARG A 139 -12.79 13.73 -11.99
CA ARG A 139 -12.35 13.54 -13.39
C ARG A 139 -10.85 13.30 -13.51
N LYS A 140 -10.26 12.58 -12.55
CA LYS A 140 -8.84 12.19 -12.63
C LYS A 140 -8.56 11.28 -13.82
N TYR A 141 -9.59 10.59 -14.30
CA TYR A 141 -9.56 9.70 -15.44
C TYR A 141 -10.71 10.04 -16.38
N GLY A 142 -10.49 9.86 -17.68
CA GLY A 142 -11.58 9.95 -18.66
C GLY A 142 -12.62 8.83 -18.42
N PRO A 143 -13.93 9.04 -18.68
CA PRO A 143 -14.96 8.03 -18.45
C PRO A 143 -14.76 6.70 -19.20
N LEU A 144 -14.02 6.72 -20.31
CA LEU A 144 -13.68 5.52 -21.09
C LEU A 144 -12.35 4.90 -20.65
N GLU A 145 -11.49 5.69 -20.01
CA GLU A 145 -10.18 5.25 -19.53
C GLU A 145 -10.32 4.48 -18.21
N SER A 146 -11.12 4.98 -17.25
CA SER A 146 -11.39 4.28 -15.98
C SER A 146 -11.97 2.88 -16.22
N LYS A 147 -12.81 2.74 -17.25
CA LYS A 147 -13.41 1.46 -17.67
C LYS A 147 -12.42 0.43 -18.20
N LYS A 148 -11.15 0.81 -18.41
CA LYS A 148 -10.06 -0.08 -18.84
C LYS A 148 -9.05 -0.37 -17.72
N LEU A 149 -9.24 0.24 -16.54
CA LEU A 149 -8.33 0.13 -15.40
C LEU A 149 -8.90 -0.78 -14.32
N ASP A 150 -8.02 -1.57 -13.73
CA ASP A 150 -8.29 -2.41 -12.57
C ASP A 150 -7.77 -1.65 -11.34
N LEU A 151 -8.68 -1.06 -10.57
CA LEU A 151 -8.29 -0.28 -9.40
C LEU A 151 -7.89 -1.23 -8.27
N LEU A 152 -6.67 -1.06 -7.75
CA LEU A 152 -6.13 -1.83 -6.64
C LEU A 152 -5.85 -0.90 -5.46
N CYS A 153 -6.73 -0.95 -4.46
CA CYS A 153 -6.63 -0.14 -3.26
C CYS A 153 -5.78 -0.85 -2.19
N TYR A 154 -4.67 -0.23 -1.78
CA TYR A 154 -3.87 -0.66 -0.64
C TYR A 154 -4.30 0.11 0.62
N PHE A 155 -4.91 -0.60 1.56
CA PHE A 155 -5.33 -0.08 2.86
C PHE A 155 -4.31 -0.44 3.95
N ASN A 156 -3.57 0.57 4.41
CA ASN A 156 -2.56 0.40 5.46
C ASN A 156 -2.60 1.58 6.42
N TRP A 157 -3.63 1.59 7.26
CA TRP A 157 -3.77 2.51 8.38
C TRP A 157 -3.00 1.98 9.58
N LYS A 158 -2.37 2.89 10.32
CA LYS A 158 -1.59 2.53 11.52
C LYS A 158 -2.58 2.44 12.66
N ASP A 159 -2.25 1.62 13.65
CA ASP A 159 -3.09 1.46 14.84
C ASP A 159 -4.50 0.94 14.50
N HIS A 160 -4.72 0.39 13.31
CA HIS A 160 -5.99 -0.23 12.94
C HIS A 160 -5.82 -1.74 12.83
N HIS A 161 -6.55 -2.48 13.64
CA HIS A 161 -6.56 -3.92 13.61
C HIS A 161 -7.77 -4.41 12.81
N VAL A 162 -7.51 -5.15 11.73
CA VAL A 162 -8.59 -5.63 10.85
C VAL A 162 -9.24 -6.86 11.45
N VAL A 163 -10.53 -6.75 11.79
CA VAL A 163 -11.32 -7.84 12.34
C VAL A 163 -12.10 -8.60 11.26
N SER A 164 -12.34 -9.90 11.54
CA SER A 164 -12.89 -10.99 10.71
C SER A 164 -13.72 -10.58 9.48
N PRO A 165 -13.60 -11.29 8.33
CA PRO A 165 -14.43 -10.99 7.18
C PRO A 165 -15.87 -11.45 7.42
N VAL A 166 -16.80 -10.51 7.23
CA VAL A 166 -18.19 -10.76 6.84
C VAL A 166 -18.21 -10.70 5.31
N GLU A 167 -19.14 -11.43 4.67
CA GLU A 167 -19.41 -11.33 3.24
C GLU A 167 -19.35 -9.86 2.77
N ILE A 168 -18.53 -9.58 1.76
CA ILE A 168 -18.40 -8.23 1.23
C ILE A 168 -19.48 -8.02 0.17
N ALA A 169 -20.23 -6.93 0.28
CA ALA A 169 -21.19 -6.55 -0.74
C ALA A 169 -20.46 -6.20 -2.05
N THR A 170 -21.03 -6.63 -3.18
CA THR A 170 -20.55 -6.18 -4.50
C THR A 170 -20.80 -4.69 -4.65
N VAL A 171 -19.80 -3.96 -5.14
CA VAL A 171 -19.89 -2.50 -5.34
C VAL A 171 -19.48 -2.11 -6.75
N GLU A 172 -20.39 -1.55 -7.55
CA GLU A 172 -20.08 -1.14 -8.92
C GLU A 172 -19.29 0.17 -8.93
N ALA A 173 -17.96 0.08 -9.07
CA ALA A 173 -17.03 1.20 -8.84
C ALA A 173 -16.73 2.07 -10.08
N GLY A 174 -17.37 1.85 -11.24
CA GLY A 174 -17.11 2.60 -12.48
C GLY A 174 -15.73 2.38 -13.14
N PHE A 175 -14.86 1.59 -12.50
CA PHE A 175 -13.63 1.02 -13.05
C PHE A 175 -13.92 -0.34 -13.73
N ARG A 176 -12.91 -0.95 -14.37
CA ARG A 176 -13.04 -2.32 -14.90
C ARG A 176 -13.16 -3.35 -13.78
N SER A 177 -12.42 -3.14 -12.71
CA SER A 177 -12.51 -3.91 -11.47
C SER A 177 -12.07 -3.08 -10.27
N LEU A 178 -12.43 -3.53 -9.06
CA LEU A 178 -11.97 -3.00 -7.79
C LEU A 178 -11.51 -4.15 -6.90
N ALA A 179 -10.23 -4.13 -6.56
CA ALA A 179 -9.62 -5.03 -5.60
C ALA A 179 -9.03 -4.24 -4.42
N ILE A 180 -9.02 -4.87 -3.25
CA ILE A 180 -8.57 -4.30 -1.99
C ILE A 180 -7.51 -5.23 -1.41
N VAL A 181 -6.40 -4.64 -0.98
CA VAL A 181 -5.32 -5.31 -0.25
C VAL A 181 -5.12 -4.55 1.05
N SER A 182 -5.17 -5.26 2.16
CA SER A 182 -4.81 -4.74 3.48
C SER A 182 -3.66 -5.56 4.08
N ASN A 183 -3.23 -5.19 5.29
CA ASN A 183 -2.21 -5.93 6.04
C ASN A 183 -2.61 -7.37 6.39
N ARG A 184 -3.89 -7.71 6.34
CA ARG A 184 -4.39 -9.04 6.76
C ARG A 184 -5.32 -9.71 5.76
N TYR A 185 -6.06 -8.93 4.97
CA TYR A 185 -7.06 -9.46 4.04
C TYR A 185 -6.88 -8.87 2.64
N CYS A 186 -7.19 -9.68 1.64
CA CYS A 186 -7.35 -9.25 0.25
C CYS A 186 -8.75 -9.61 -0.23
N ALA A 187 -9.29 -8.83 -1.17
CA ALA A 187 -10.55 -9.14 -1.81
C ALA A 187 -10.68 -8.51 -3.19
N VAL A 188 -11.45 -9.17 -4.06
CA VAL A 188 -12.01 -8.52 -5.25
C VAL A 188 -13.45 -8.12 -4.92
N ALA A 189 -13.72 -6.82 -4.82
CA ALA A 189 -15.05 -6.31 -4.50
C ALA A 189 -15.95 -6.23 -5.73
N TYR A 190 -15.36 -6.09 -6.92
CA TYR A 190 -16.07 -5.97 -8.19
C TYR A 190 -15.16 -6.28 -9.37
N ALA A 191 -15.71 -6.92 -10.40
CA ALA A 191 -15.07 -7.10 -11.70
C ALA A 191 -16.14 -7.16 -12.79
N ARG A 192 -15.92 -6.44 -13.89
CA ARG A 192 -16.77 -6.51 -15.10
C ARG A 192 -16.50 -7.77 -15.90
N ASP A 193 -17.41 -8.11 -16.81
CA ASP A 193 -17.27 -9.27 -17.71
C ASP A 193 -16.01 -9.21 -18.59
N ASP A 194 -15.55 -8.00 -18.94
CA ASP A 194 -14.34 -7.74 -19.71
C ASP A 194 -13.06 -7.62 -18.85
N ALA A 195 -13.15 -7.87 -17.54
CA ALA A 195 -12.00 -8.00 -16.65
C ALA A 195 -11.33 -9.39 -16.78
N PRO A 196 -10.04 -9.52 -16.42
CA PRO A 196 -9.35 -10.80 -16.35
C PRO A 196 -10.09 -11.85 -15.51
N ASP A 197 -10.06 -13.12 -15.96
CA ASP A 197 -10.81 -14.22 -15.32
C ASP A 197 -10.46 -14.40 -13.84
N PHE A 198 -9.18 -14.28 -13.49
CA PHE A 198 -8.73 -14.43 -12.10
C PHE A 198 -9.32 -13.37 -11.15
N LEU A 199 -9.72 -12.19 -11.65
CA LEU A 199 -10.45 -11.21 -10.85
C LEU A 199 -11.93 -11.59 -10.74
N LYS A 200 -12.54 -11.97 -11.87
CA LYS A 200 -13.97 -12.31 -11.94
C LYS A 200 -14.35 -13.48 -11.04
N VAL A 201 -13.56 -14.55 -11.03
CA VAL A 201 -13.87 -15.76 -10.23
C VAL A 201 -13.68 -15.56 -8.73
N ASN A 202 -13.02 -14.48 -8.30
CA ASN A 202 -12.71 -14.18 -6.89
C ASN A 202 -13.55 -13.02 -6.32
N VAL A 203 -14.58 -12.55 -7.05
CA VAL A 203 -15.46 -11.48 -6.58
C VAL A 203 -16.20 -11.90 -5.31
N CYS A 204 -16.27 -11.00 -4.33
CA CYS A 204 -16.95 -11.19 -3.04
C CYS A 204 -16.29 -12.19 -2.07
N HIS A 205 -15.06 -12.64 -2.36
CA HIS A 205 -14.30 -13.48 -1.45
C HIS A 205 -13.22 -12.65 -0.73
N ALA A 206 -13.38 -12.49 0.58
CA ALA A 206 -12.33 -11.97 1.44
C ALA A 206 -11.40 -13.10 1.86
N ILE A 207 -10.12 -12.96 1.52
CA ILE A 207 -9.08 -13.96 1.75
C ILE A 207 -8.15 -13.41 2.82
N GLU A 208 -8.05 -14.13 3.94
CA GLU A 208 -7.01 -13.85 4.92
C GLU A 208 -5.65 -14.22 4.32
N TYR A 209 -4.74 -13.26 4.28
CA TYR A 209 -3.42 -13.44 3.71
C TYR A 209 -2.36 -12.91 4.67
N PHE A 210 -1.49 -13.81 5.10
CA PHE A 210 -0.26 -13.52 5.80
C PHE A 210 0.88 -13.57 4.81
N GLU A 211 1.74 -12.54 4.84
CA GLU A 211 2.98 -12.61 4.09
C GLU A 211 3.86 -13.71 4.73
N PRO A 212 4.33 -14.71 3.95
CA PRO A 212 5.17 -15.77 4.48
C PRO A 212 6.56 -15.26 4.91
#